data_AF-A0A526TC07-F1
#
_entry.id   AF-A0A526TC07-F1
#
_cell.length_a   1.000
_cell.length_b   1.000
_cell.length_c   1.000
_cell.angle_alpha   90.00
_cell.angle_beta   90.00
_cell.angle_gamma   90.00
#
_symmetry.space_group_name_H-M   'P 1'
#
loop_
_entity.id
_entity.type
_entity.pdbx_description
1 polymer ?
#
loop_
_entity_poly.entity_id
_entity_poly.type
_entity_poly.pdbx_seq_one_letter_code
_entity_poly.pdbx_strand_id
1 'polypeptide(L)'
;ERAVRRIGARKAATGPVDVVFDPRVARGIAGHLAGAINGASVARKTSFLRDMMGKQVAASAITVTDEPLRRRGQASRPFDGEGVEGEKLLMVEKGVLNHWF
;
A
#
# COMPACT_ATOMS: atom_id res chain seq x y z
N GLU A 1 -1.53 -17.36 -23.12
CA GLU A 1 -2.04 -18.01 -21.90
C GLU A 1 -3.11 -17.21 -21.14
N ARG A 2 -2.81 -16.03 -20.54
CA ARG A 2 -3.77 -15.28 -19.70
C ARG A 2 -5.10 -14.91 -20.39
N ALA A 3 -5.06 -14.55 -21.67
CA ALA A 3 -6.26 -14.24 -22.45
C ALA A 3 -7.15 -15.48 -22.65
N VAL A 4 -6.54 -16.64 -22.96
CA VAL A 4 -7.24 -17.91 -23.17
C VAL A 4 -7.92 -18.38 -21.89
N ARG A 5 -7.28 -18.21 -20.72
CA ARG A 5 -7.87 -18.56 -19.41
C ARG A 5 -9.18 -17.82 -19.08
N ARG A 6 -9.53 -16.75 -19.81
CA ARG A 6 -10.77 -15.99 -19.58
C ARG A 6 -11.97 -16.54 -20.36
N ILE A 7 -11.76 -17.46 -21.31
CA ILE A 7 -12.84 -18.06 -22.09
C ILE A 7 -13.78 -18.82 -21.16
N GLY A 8 -15.10 -18.61 -21.33
CA GLY A 8 -16.11 -19.29 -20.53
C GLY A 8 -16.35 -18.71 -19.13
N ALA A 9 -15.85 -17.50 -18.83
CA ALA A 9 -16.14 -16.81 -17.58
C ALA A 9 -17.65 -16.69 -17.35
N ARG A 10 -18.09 -16.91 -16.10
CA ARG A 10 -19.50 -16.85 -15.69
C ARG A 10 -19.67 -15.86 -14.55
N LYS A 11 -20.89 -15.32 -14.42
CA LYS A 11 -21.26 -14.50 -13.28
C LYS A 11 -21.33 -15.37 -12.03
N ALA A 12 -20.61 -14.99 -10.98
CA ALA A 12 -20.71 -15.62 -9.67
C ALA A 12 -22.04 -15.25 -8.99
N ALA A 13 -22.55 -16.13 -8.14
CA ALA A 13 -23.68 -15.79 -7.27
C ALA A 13 -23.27 -14.71 -6.26
N THR A 14 -24.22 -13.87 -5.87
CA THR A 14 -23.98 -12.85 -4.83
C THR A 14 -23.82 -13.52 -3.48
N GLY A 15 -22.75 -13.21 -2.77
CA GLY A 15 -22.55 -13.67 -1.40
C GLY A 15 -21.14 -13.37 -0.89
N PRO A 16 -20.89 -13.62 0.41
CA PRO A 16 -19.55 -13.60 0.98
C PRO A 16 -18.71 -14.72 0.35
N VAL A 17 -17.50 -14.37 -0.11
CA VAL A 17 -16.53 -15.31 -0.67
C VAL A 17 -15.12 -14.87 -0.28
N ASP A 18 -14.21 -15.83 -0.20
CA ASP A 18 -12.79 -15.52 -0.07
C ASP A 18 -12.26 -14.95 -1.39
N VAL A 19 -11.54 -13.84 -1.29
CA VAL A 19 -10.99 -13.14 -2.46
C VAL A 19 -9.47 -13.25 -2.44
N VAL A 20 -8.91 -13.87 -3.48
CA VAL A 20 -7.47 -13.95 -3.71
C VAL A 20 -7.06 -12.92 -4.75
N PHE A 21 -6.23 -11.95 -4.34
CA PHE A 21 -5.69 -10.93 -5.26
C PHE A 21 -4.44 -11.48 -5.97
N ASP A 22 -4.48 -11.55 -7.31
CA ASP A 22 -3.28 -11.82 -8.12
C ASP A 22 -2.21 -10.75 -7.82
N PRO A 23 -0.91 -11.10 -7.72
CA PRO A 23 0.15 -10.16 -7.38
C PRO A 23 0.17 -8.87 -8.21
N ARG A 24 -0.27 -8.91 -9.48
CA ARG A 24 -0.33 -7.72 -10.35
C ARG A 24 -1.41 -6.73 -9.91
N VAL A 25 -2.49 -7.20 -9.32
CA VAL A 25 -3.60 -6.38 -8.82
C VAL A 25 -3.38 -6.03 -7.35
N ALA A 26 -2.79 -6.93 -6.56
CA ALA A 26 -2.50 -6.74 -5.14
C ALA A 26 -1.66 -5.48 -4.86
N ARG A 27 -0.79 -5.06 -5.80
CA ARG A 27 -0.04 -3.80 -5.71
C ARG A 27 -0.94 -2.57 -5.50
N GLY A 28 -2.18 -2.59 -5.99
CA GLY A 28 -3.14 -1.50 -5.80
C GLY A 28 -3.45 -1.23 -4.31
N ILE A 29 -3.44 -2.28 -3.48
CA ILE A 29 -3.67 -2.15 -2.02
C ILE A 29 -2.60 -1.25 -1.39
N ALA A 30 -1.33 -1.47 -1.74
CA ALA A 30 -0.23 -0.63 -1.27
C ALA A 30 -0.36 0.83 -1.78
N GLY A 31 -0.86 1.02 -3.01
CA GLY A 31 -1.12 2.35 -3.56
C GLY A 31 -2.23 3.11 -2.79
N HIS A 32 -3.33 2.43 -2.46
CA HIS A 32 -4.39 3.01 -1.65
C HIS A 32 -3.92 3.36 -0.23
N LEU A 33 -3.11 2.49 0.38
CA LEU A 33 -2.48 2.78 1.67
C LEU A 33 -1.59 4.02 1.59
N ALA A 34 -0.72 4.10 0.57
CA ALA A 34 0.18 5.24 0.38
C ALA A 34 -0.58 6.57 0.22
N GLY A 35 -1.70 6.57 -0.53
CA GLY A 35 -2.58 7.73 -0.63
C GLY A 35 -3.23 8.10 0.70
N ALA A 36 -3.67 7.09 1.48
CA ALA A 36 -4.30 7.32 2.78
C ALA A 36 -3.31 7.86 3.83
N ILE A 37 -2.02 7.54 3.76
CA ILE A 37 -1.01 8.02 4.73
C ILE A 37 -0.20 9.22 4.23
N ASN A 38 -0.62 9.84 3.12
CA ASN A 38 0.02 11.04 2.59
C ASN A 38 -0.13 12.24 3.54
N GLY A 39 0.99 12.88 3.90
CA GLY A 39 1.04 13.97 4.87
C GLY A 39 0.14 15.16 4.51
N ALA A 40 0.04 15.52 3.23
CA ALA A 40 -0.85 16.60 2.81
C ALA A 40 -2.33 16.25 3.03
N SER A 41 -2.72 14.98 2.79
CA SER A 41 -4.09 14.50 3.03
C SER A 41 -4.43 14.38 4.51
N VAL A 42 -3.45 13.99 5.33
CA VAL A 42 -3.57 13.97 6.81
C VAL A 42 -3.74 15.39 7.34
N ALA A 43 -2.87 16.32 6.94
CA ALA A 43 -2.90 17.72 7.37
C ALA A 43 -4.21 18.42 6.96
N ARG A 44 -4.71 18.15 5.75
CA ARG A 44 -5.99 18.70 5.24
C ARG A 44 -7.23 17.98 5.76
N LYS A 45 -7.08 16.97 6.62
CA LYS A 45 -8.18 16.19 7.19
C LYS A 45 -9.01 15.41 6.18
N THR A 46 -8.44 15.05 5.03
CA THR A 46 -9.11 14.31 3.96
C THR A 46 -8.81 12.81 3.97
N SER A 47 -7.88 12.36 4.80
CA SER A 47 -7.58 10.93 4.99
C SER A 47 -8.44 10.29 6.08
N PHE A 48 -8.92 9.07 5.82
CA PHE A 48 -9.58 8.21 6.81
C PHE A 48 -8.60 7.60 7.84
N LEU A 49 -7.29 7.65 7.59
CA LEU A 49 -6.25 7.15 8.50
C LEU A 49 -5.62 8.24 9.37
N ARG A 50 -6.04 9.51 9.25
CA ARG A 50 -5.44 10.65 9.96
C ARG A 50 -5.23 10.41 11.46
N ASP A 51 -6.23 9.83 12.12
CA ASP A 51 -6.23 9.64 13.59
C ASP A 51 -5.78 8.23 14.01
N MET A 52 -5.08 7.51 13.12
CA MET A 52 -4.71 6.10 13.29
C MET A 52 -3.22 5.85 13.55
N MET A 53 -2.43 6.89 13.79
CA MET A 53 -1.02 6.73 14.20
C MET A 53 -0.92 5.87 15.47
N GLY A 54 -0.03 4.87 15.46
CA GLY A 54 0.17 3.92 16.56
C GLY A 54 -0.97 2.91 16.73
N LYS A 55 -1.96 2.88 15.84
CA LYS A 55 -3.10 1.94 15.91
C LYS A 55 -2.99 0.84 14.86
N GLN A 56 -3.68 -0.26 15.12
CA GLN A 56 -3.79 -1.36 14.17
C GLN A 56 -4.74 -1.00 13.03
N VAL A 57 -4.20 -0.88 11.82
CA VAL A 57 -4.91 -0.54 10.57
C VAL A 57 -4.98 -1.70 9.59
N ALA A 58 -4.21 -2.75 9.83
CA ALA A 58 -4.14 -3.96 9.01
C ALA A 58 -3.95 -5.22 9.86
N ALA A 59 -4.09 -6.40 9.24
CA ALA A 59 -3.80 -7.67 9.91
C ALA A 59 -2.34 -7.71 10.40
N SER A 60 -2.08 -8.40 11.50
CA SER A 60 -0.73 -8.48 12.10
C SER A 60 0.30 -9.15 11.19
N ALA A 61 -0.14 -9.92 10.19
CA ALA A 61 0.70 -10.52 9.16
C ALA A 61 1.17 -9.50 8.10
N ILE A 62 0.64 -8.27 8.09
CA ILE A 62 0.95 -7.25 7.08
C ILE A 62 2.01 -6.29 7.64
N THR A 63 3.14 -6.20 6.94
CA THR A 63 4.19 -5.19 7.18
C THR A 63 4.50 -4.50 5.86
N VAL A 64 4.57 -3.17 5.88
CA VAL A 64 4.83 -2.32 4.72
C VAL A 64 6.06 -1.47 5.02
N THR A 65 7.02 -1.50 4.11
CA THR A 65 8.28 -0.75 4.19
C THR A 65 8.37 0.24 3.04
N ASP A 66 8.94 1.40 3.31
CA ASP A 66 9.47 2.29 2.28
C ASP A 66 10.99 2.12 2.23
N GLU A 67 11.55 1.87 1.05
CA GLU A 67 12.98 1.62 0.82
C GLU A 67 13.48 2.43 -0.40
N PRO A 68 13.63 3.76 -0.26
CA PRO A 68 13.97 4.65 -1.39
C PRO A 68 15.34 4.35 -2.01
N LEU A 69 16.29 3.86 -1.21
CA LEU A 69 17.68 3.57 -1.63
C LEU A 69 17.89 2.12 -2.12
N ARG A 70 16.82 1.36 -2.37
CA ARG A 70 16.92 -0.03 -2.82
C ARG A 70 17.71 -0.14 -4.15
N ARG A 71 18.80 -0.91 -4.16
CA ARG A 71 19.61 -1.10 -5.38
C ARG A 71 18.76 -1.66 -6.51
N ARG A 72 18.77 -0.97 -7.67
CA ARG A 72 18.00 -1.33 -8.88
C ARG A 72 16.48 -1.41 -8.64
N GLY A 73 15.97 -0.72 -7.62
CA GLY A 73 14.53 -0.55 -7.44
C GLY A 73 13.97 0.38 -8.52
N GLN A 74 12.81 0.03 -9.07
CA GLN A 74 12.18 0.77 -10.17
C GLN A 74 11.78 2.22 -9.80
N ALA A 75 11.57 2.48 -8.51
CA ALA A 75 11.22 3.80 -7.98
C ALA A 75 12.31 4.35 -7.04
N SER A 76 13.51 3.77 -7.07
CA SER A 76 14.59 4.17 -6.18
C SER A 76 15.20 5.49 -6.62
N ARG A 77 15.49 6.34 -5.64
CA ARG A 77 15.99 7.71 -5.84
C ARG A 77 16.88 8.11 -4.66
N PRO A 78 17.96 8.88 -4.90
CA PRO A 78 18.86 9.33 -3.84
C PRO A 78 18.23 10.41 -2.94
N PHE A 79 17.28 11.18 -3.45
CA PHE A 79 16.57 12.23 -2.73
C PHE A 79 15.19 12.46 -3.35
N ASP A 80 14.33 13.21 -2.66
CA ASP A 80 12.97 13.50 -3.08
C ASP A 80 12.82 14.77 -3.96
N GLY A 81 11.60 15.27 -4.12
CA GLY A 81 11.35 16.47 -4.94
C GLY A 81 11.88 17.78 -4.32
N GLU A 82 12.23 17.75 -3.02
CA GLU A 82 12.70 18.89 -2.25
C GLU A 82 14.21 18.77 -1.92
N GLY A 83 14.86 17.68 -2.36
CA GLY A 83 16.28 17.42 -2.14
C GLY A 83 16.57 16.70 -0.82
N VAL A 84 15.56 16.17 -0.14
CA VAL A 84 15.70 15.43 1.12
C VAL A 84 16.07 13.99 0.82
N GLU A 85 17.12 13.49 1.46
CA GLU A 85 17.51 12.07 1.36
C GLU A 85 16.46 11.17 2.03
N GLY A 86 16.06 10.12 1.34
CA GLY A 86 15.07 9.17 1.85
C GLY A 86 15.71 8.10 2.72
N GLU A 87 15.11 7.84 3.88
CA GLU A 87 15.50 6.75 4.77
C GLU A 87 14.59 5.53 4.60
N LYS A 88 15.06 4.37 5.05
CA LYS A 88 14.20 3.18 5.14
C LYS A 88 13.20 3.35 6.29
N LEU A 89 11.91 3.25 5.99
CA LEU A 89 10.84 3.41 6.98
C LEU A 89 9.96 2.16 7.08
N LEU A 90 9.51 1.84 8.29
CA LEU A 90 8.49 0.81 8.56
C LEU A 90 7.12 1.49 8.61
N MET A 91 6.54 1.79 7.45
CA MET A 91 5.26 2.52 7.36
C MET A 91 4.15 1.83 8.17
N VAL A 92 4.01 0.52 8.00
CA VAL A 92 3.12 -0.32 8.80
C VAL A 92 3.92 -1.50 9.32
N GLU A 93 4.00 -1.68 10.64
CA GLU A 93 4.69 -2.80 11.28
C GLU A 93 3.68 -3.70 11.98
N LYS A 94 3.60 -4.97 11.56
CA LYS A 94 2.65 -5.95 12.11
C LYS A 94 1.22 -5.40 12.22
N GLY A 95 0.79 -4.71 11.17
CA GLY A 95 -0.53 -4.09 11.08
C GLY A 95 -0.67 -2.72 11.77
N VAL A 96 0.35 -2.23 12.48
CA VAL A 96 0.33 -0.94 13.20
C VAL A 96 0.95 0.16 12.34
N LEU A 97 0.27 1.30 12.23
CA LEU A 97 0.74 2.46 11.46
C LEU A 97 1.75 3.30 12.25
N ASN A 98 2.94 3.54 11.68
CA ASN A 98 4.04 4.21 12.38
C ASN A 98 4.46 5.56 11.76
N HIS A 99 4.19 5.80 10.47
CA HIS A 99 4.66 7.00 9.76
C HIS A 99 3.63 7.56 8.78
N TRP A 100 3.75 8.87 8.52
CA TRP A 100 3.16 9.55 7.37
C TRP A 100 4.21 9.68 6.26
N PHE A 101 3.76 9.78 5.01
CA PHE A 101 4.59 10.23 3.89
C PHE A 101 4.72 11.74 3.84
#